data_AF-A0A2G6C0Z7-F1
#
_entry.id   AF-A0A2G6C0Z7-F1
#
_cell.length_a   1.000
_cell.length_b   1.000
_cell.length_c   1.000
_cell.angle_alpha   90.00
_cell.angle_beta   90.00
_cell.angle_gamma   90.00
#
_symmetry.space_group_name_H-M   'P 1'
#
loop_
_entity.id
_entity.type
_entity.pdbx_description
1 polymer ?
#
loop_
_entity_poly.entity_id
_entity_poly.type
_entity_poly.pdbx_seq_one_letter_code
_entity_poly.pdbx_strand_id
1 'polypeptide(L)'
;MGKKIPWLCLPDQTIKGKVMKKGFTLIEVLVTSVIVSFIFVGVSSFLILSGKISSRVHALTITNSYTNIILTSLTETIREGEKIYWDDSNPNKFKVVFKGSKQPVLFEYNQNEKSIYRNGNRINSEDINVNCVFDDSTFYVDAFSLYAINIKVDVSTKVNKEEYSNGFTMKEVSCRNNKMNLPF
;
A
#
# COMPACT_ATOMS: atom_id res chain seq x y z
N MET A 1 63.71 -45.40 -67.54
CA MET A 1 63.03 -44.66 -66.45
C MET A 1 62.78 -43.25 -66.95
N GLY A 2 61.60 -42.67 -67.07
CA GLY A 2 60.24 -42.97 -66.63
C GLY A 2 59.51 -41.62 -66.83
N LYS A 3 58.42 -41.63 -67.59
CA LYS A 3 57.70 -40.51 -68.23
C LYS A 3 57.55 -39.20 -67.41
N LYS A 4 57.71 -38.06 -68.09
CA LYS A 4 57.12 -36.75 -67.72
C LYS A 4 55.60 -36.84 -67.83
N ILE A 5 54.89 -36.44 -66.79
CA ILE A 5 53.45 -36.14 -66.81
C ILE A 5 53.32 -34.64 -66.55
N PRO A 6 52.98 -33.81 -67.56
CA PRO A 6 52.35 -32.52 -67.33
C PRO A 6 50.88 -32.77 -66.99
N TRP A 7 50.12 -31.75 -66.61
CA TRP A 7 48.68 -31.80 -66.27
C TRP A 7 48.35 -32.17 -64.81
N LEU A 8 48.57 -31.21 -63.93
CA LEU A 8 47.54 -30.81 -62.95
C LEU A 8 47.64 -29.29 -62.78
N CYS A 9 46.99 -28.58 -63.72
CA CYS A 9 46.52 -27.24 -63.44
C CYS A 9 45.34 -27.37 -62.47
N LEU A 10 45.60 -27.23 -61.17
CA LEU A 10 44.56 -26.81 -60.23
C LEU A 10 44.71 -25.29 -60.06
N PRO A 11 43.61 -24.54 -60.19
CA PRO A 11 43.66 -23.08 -60.22
C PRO A 11 44.26 -22.55 -58.93
N ASP A 12 45.11 -21.54 -59.09
CA ASP A 12 45.48 -20.57 -58.07
C ASP A 12 44.20 -20.04 -57.42
N GLN A 13 43.79 -20.67 -56.33
CA GLN A 13 42.92 -20.08 -55.34
C GLN A 13 43.77 -19.66 -54.17
N THR A 14 44.54 -18.62 -54.40
CA THR A 14 44.61 -17.47 -53.50
C THR A 14 43.20 -17.10 -52.99
N ILE A 15 42.64 -17.91 -52.09
CA ILE A 15 41.77 -17.39 -51.05
C ILE A 15 42.70 -16.74 -50.03
N LYS A 16 43.35 -15.65 -50.48
CA LYS A 16 43.51 -14.49 -49.61
C LYS A 16 42.09 -14.11 -49.27
N GLY A 17 41.54 -14.74 -48.25
CA GLY A 17 40.43 -14.19 -47.49
C GLY A 17 40.92 -12.85 -47.02
N LYS A 18 40.71 -11.83 -47.85
CA LYS A 18 40.80 -10.44 -47.49
C LYS A 18 39.71 -10.33 -46.44
N VAL A 19 40.05 -10.59 -45.19
CA VAL A 19 39.35 -10.01 -44.06
C VAL A 19 39.59 -8.52 -44.25
N MET A 20 38.78 -7.91 -45.12
CA MET A 20 38.64 -6.47 -45.14
C MET A 20 38.19 -6.16 -43.71
N LYS A 21 39.14 -5.73 -42.87
CA LYS A 21 38.82 -5.01 -41.65
C LYS A 21 38.10 -3.76 -42.14
N LYS A 22 36.77 -3.87 -42.28
CA LYS A 22 35.88 -2.76 -42.63
C LYS A 22 36.06 -1.78 -41.49
N GLY A 23 36.83 -0.72 -41.70
CA GLY A 23 36.97 0.35 -40.73
C GLY A 23 35.57 0.92 -40.49
N PHE A 24 35.16 1.03 -39.22
CA PHE A 24 33.89 1.66 -38.87
C PHE A 24 33.88 3.07 -39.48
N THR A 25 32.89 3.35 -40.32
CA THR A 25 32.74 4.69 -40.88
C THR A 25 32.23 5.63 -39.79
N LEU A 26 32.69 6.89 -39.79
CA LEU A 26 32.28 7.90 -38.79
C LEU A 26 30.75 8.03 -38.70
N ILE A 27 30.06 7.85 -39.83
CA ILE A 27 28.60 7.88 -39.94
C ILE A 27 27.94 6.68 -39.24
N GLU A 28 28.51 5.47 -39.35
CA GLU A 28 27.98 4.29 -38.65
C GLU A 28 28.10 4.47 -37.13
N VAL A 29 29.22 5.02 -36.65
CA VAL A 29 29.40 5.30 -35.21
C VAL A 29 28.42 6.37 -34.74
N LEU A 30 28.20 7.43 -35.53
CA LEU A 30 27.22 8.48 -35.22
C LEU A 30 25.81 7.91 -35.11
N VAL A 31 25.35 7.15 -36.12
CA VAL A 31 24.02 6.54 -36.13
C VAL A 31 23.84 5.58 -34.95
N THR A 32 24.85 4.76 -34.66
CA THR A 32 24.82 3.83 -33.52
C THR A 32 24.73 4.59 -32.20
N SER A 33 25.47 5.69 -32.03
CA SER A 33 25.43 6.51 -30.82
C SER A 33 24.07 7.16 -30.59
N VAL A 34 23.40 7.62 -31.65
CA VAL A 34 22.05 8.19 -31.58
C VAL A 34 21.04 7.11 -31.18
N ILE A 35 21.08 5.93 -31.80
CA ILE A 35 20.21 4.80 -31.46
C ILE A 35 20.40 4.39 -29.99
N VAL A 36 21.64 4.24 -29.55
CA VAL A 36 21.96 3.89 -28.15
C VAL A 36 21.46 4.96 -27.19
N SER A 37 21.57 6.25 -27.53
CA SER A 37 21.05 7.35 -26.71
C SER A 37 19.53 7.26 -26.53
N PHE A 38 18.78 6.97 -27.60
CA PHE A 38 17.33 6.77 -27.49
C PHE A 38 16.97 5.56 -26.62
N ILE A 39 17.72 4.45 -26.74
CA ILE A 39 17.53 3.28 -25.88
C ILE A 39 17.76 3.64 -24.42
N PHE A 40 18.84 4.35 -24.09
CA PHE A 40 19.11 4.78 -22.71
C PHE A 40 18.00 5.68 -22.17
N VAL A 41 17.51 6.66 -22.94
CA VAL A 41 16.39 7.51 -22.53
C VAL A 41 15.13 6.69 -22.27
N GLY A 42 14.82 5.72 -23.13
CA GLY A 42 13.69 4.82 -22.95
C GLY A 42 13.80 3.97 -21.68
N VAL A 43 14.96 3.35 -21.46
CA VAL A 43 15.23 2.52 -20.28
C VAL A 43 15.17 3.35 -18.99
N SER A 44 15.81 4.53 -18.97
CA SER A 44 15.79 5.41 -17.80
C SER A 44 14.36 5.86 -17.46
N SER A 45 13.56 6.23 -18.46
CA SER A 45 12.16 6.62 -18.25
C SER A 45 11.33 5.47 -17.68
N PHE A 46 11.53 4.26 -18.21
CA PHE A 46 10.86 3.05 -17.73
C PHE A 46 11.22 2.72 -16.27
N LEU A 47 12.50 2.84 -15.89
CA LEU A 47 12.94 2.61 -14.52
C LEU A 47 12.34 3.61 -13.53
N ILE A 48 12.30 4.89 -13.89
CA ILE A 48 11.68 5.94 -13.06
C ILE A 48 10.19 5.66 -12.86
N LEU A 49 9.48 5.32 -13.93
CA LEU A 49 8.04 5.03 -13.86
C LEU A 49 7.77 3.80 -13.00
N SER A 50 8.57 2.74 -13.17
CA SER A 50 8.47 1.50 -12.40
C SER A 50 8.71 1.75 -10.91
N GLY A 51 9.71 2.56 -10.56
CA GLY A 51 9.99 2.94 -9.17
C GLY A 51 8.84 3.72 -8.51
N LYS A 52 8.21 4.63 -9.25
CA LYS A 52 7.03 5.38 -8.78
C LYS A 52 5.83 4.46 -8.56
N ILE A 53 5.56 3.55 -9.50
CA ILE A 53 4.47 2.57 -9.38
C ILE A 53 4.71 1.66 -8.19
N SER A 54 5.93 1.15 -8.03
CA SER A 54 6.31 0.29 -6.90
C SER A 54 6.11 1.00 -5.56
N SER A 55 6.58 2.25 -5.44
CA SER A 55 6.40 3.07 -4.23
C SER A 55 4.92 3.27 -3.89
N ARG A 56 4.10 3.59 -4.90
CA ARG A 56 2.65 3.76 -4.73
C ARG A 56 1.97 2.47 -4.29
N VAL A 57 2.27 1.34 -4.93
CA VAL A 57 1.68 0.04 -4.57
C VAL A 57 2.08 -0.36 -3.15
N HIS A 58 3.34 -0.14 -2.77
CA HIS A 58 3.81 -0.39 -1.41
C HIS A 58 3.08 0.49 -0.39
N ALA A 59 2.97 1.80 -0.64
CA ALA A 59 2.24 2.73 0.22
C ALA A 59 0.77 2.33 0.39
N LEU A 60 0.08 2.00 -0.70
CA LEU A 60 -1.31 1.54 -0.68
C LEU A 60 -1.47 0.21 0.06
N THR A 61 -0.49 -0.68 -0.02
CA THR A 61 -0.52 -1.95 0.71
C THR A 61 -0.41 -1.72 2.22
N ILE A 62 0.47 -0.80 2.63
CA ILE A 62 0.62 -0.39 4.04
C ILE A 62 -0.68 0.26 4.53
N THR A 63 -1.24 1.24 3.83
CA THR A 63 -2.48 1.91 4.25
C THR A 63 -3.65 0.92 4.36
N ASN A 64 -3.78 -0.02 3.42
CA ASN A 64 -4.77 -1.09 3.48
C ASN A 64 -4.57 -2.01 4.69
N SER A 65 -3.34 -2.42 4.96
CA SER A 65 -3.02 -3.26 6.10
C SER A 65 -3.39 -2.59 7.43
N TYR A 66 -2.99 -1.32 7.61
CA TYR A 66 -3.31 -0.59 8.83
C TYR A 66 -4.79 -0.24 8.96
N THR A 67 -5.48 0.09 7.86
CA THR A 67 -6.94 0.27 7.86
C THR A 67 -7.62 -1.01 8.38
N ASN A 68 -7.20 -2.17 7.88
CA ASN A 68 -7.74 -3.45 8.30
C ASN A 68 -7.40 -3.78 9.76
N ILE A 69 -6.18 -3.49 10.23
CA ILE A 69 -5.79 -3.70 11.63
C ILE A 69 -6.65 -2.85 12.56
N ILE A 70 -6.81 -1.56 12.25
CA ILE A 70 -7.61 -0.62 13.05
C ILE A 70 -9.08 -1.05 13.07
N LEU A 71 -9.68 -1.27 11.89
CA LEU A 71 -11.08 -1.65 11.80
C LEU A 71 -11.34 -3.02 12.45
N THR A 72 -10.46 -4.00 12.26
CA THR A 72 -10.59 -5.31 12.92
C THR A 72 -10.49 -5.17 14.42
N SER A 73 -9.48 -4.46 14.93
CA SER A 73 -9.31 -4.26 16.38
C SER A 73 -10.52 -3.57 17.01
N LEU A 74 -11.04 -2.52 16.39
CA LEU A 74 -12.24 -1.82 16.85
C LEU A 74 -13.47 -2.72 16.78
N THR A 75 -13.72 -3.33 15.61
CA THR A 75 -14.95 -4.09 15.39
C THR A 75 -15.03 -5.36 16.21
N GLU A 76 -13.92 -6.09 16.40
CA GLU A 76 -13.88 -7.26 17.27
C GLU A 76 -14.13 -6.86 18.73
N THR A 77 -13.45 -5.82 19.21
CA THR A 77 -13.62 -5.33 20.59
C THR A 77 -15.06 -4.88 20.85
N ILE A 78 -15.65 -4.12 19.92
CA ILE A 78 -17.03 -3.64 20.05
C ILE A 78 -18.02 -4.81 19.96
N ARG A 79 -17.85 -5.72 19.00
CA ARG A 79 -18.76 -6.86 18.81
C ARG A 79 -18.81 -7.77 20.03
N GLU A 80 -17.68 -7.98 20.69
CA GLU A 80 -17.61 -8.78 21.92
C GLU A 80 -18.07 -8.01 23.18
N GLY A 81 -18.12 -6.68 23.09
CA GLY A 81 -18.62 -5.82 24.13
C GLY A 81 -20.06 -6.12 24.52
N GLU A 82 -20.37 -5.84 25.79
CA GLU A 82 -21.73 -5.82 26.30
C GLU A 82 -22.35 -4.43 26.12
N LYS A 83 -21.59 -3.38 26.44
CA LYS A 83 -22.04 -1.98 26.38
C LYS A 83 -20.94 -1.07 25.86
N ILE A 84 -21.32 -0.03 25.14
CA ILE A 84 -20.44 1.10 24.84
C ILE A 84 -20.92 2.32 25.62
N TYR A 85 -19.97 3.09 26.13
CA TYR A 85 -20.21 4.39 26.73
C TYR A 85 -19.35 5.42 26.01
N TRP A 86 -19.99 6.49 25.56
CA TRP A 86 -19.29 7.65 25.02
C TRP A 86 -18.77 8.53 26.15
N ASP A 87 -17.70 9.26 25.87
CA ASP A 87 -17.23 10.33 26.74
C ASP A 87 -17.92 11.63 26.32
N ASP A 88 -18.87 12.11 27.11
CA ASP A 88 -19.63 13.34 26.80
C ASP A 88 -18.72 14.57 26.67
N SER A 89 -17.52 14.53 27.26
CA SER A 89 -16.53 15.61 27.16
C SER A 89 -15.66 15.52 25.91
N ASN A 90 -15.58 14.35 25.27
CA ASN A 90 -14.76 14.13 24.09
C ASN A 90 -15.42 13.10 23.14
N PRO A 91 -16.06 13.56 22.05
CA PRO A 91 -16.74 12.67 21.10
C PRO A 91 -15.78 11.76 20.32
N ASN A 92 -14.46 11.99 20.39
CA ASN A 92 -13.46 11.10 19.80
C ASN A 92 -13.08 9.94 20.72
N LYS A 93 -13.76 9.79 21.86
CA LYS A 93 -13.40 8.86 22.92
C LYS A 93 -14.61 8.07 23.39
N PHE A 94 -14.45 6.76 23.46
CA PHE A 94 -15.49 5.86 23.98
C PHE A 94 -14.85 4.65 24.66
N LYS A 95 -15.62 4.00 25.54
CA LYS A 95 -15.20 2.81 26.26
C LYS A 95 -16.17 1.65 26.03
N VAL A 96 -15.62 0.46 25.83
CA VAL A 96 -16.36 -0.78 25.66
C VAL A 96 -16.22 -1.61 26.94
N VAL A 97 -17.35 -2.00 27.52
CA VAL A 97 -17.42 -2.83 28.73
C VAL A 97 -17.81 -4.25 28.35
N PHE A 98 -17.12 -5.23 28.93
CA PHE A 98 -17.35 -6.65 28.73
C PHE A 98 -18.10 -7.28 29.90
N LYS A 99 -18.92 -8.29 29.61
CA LYS A 99 -19.68 -9.01 30.64
C LYS A 99 -18.75 -9.63 31.68
N GLY A 100 -18.92 -9.25 32.94
CA GLY A 100 -18.13 -9.77 34.06
C GLY A 100 -16.72 -9.18 34.19
N SER A 101 -16.30 -8.27 33.31
CA SER A 101 -15.02 -7.57 33.43
C SER A 101 -15.19 -6.24 34.19
N LYS A 102 -14.24 -5.93 35.06
CA LYS A 102 -14.13 -4.60 35.70
C LYS A 102 -13.30 -3.61 34.89
N GLN A 103 -12.54 -4.08 33.90
CA GLN A 103 -11.67 -3.23 33.10
C GLN A 103 -12.31 -2.99 31.73
N PRO A 104 -12.79 -1.77 31.45
CA PRO A 104 -13.25 -1.41 30.10
C PRO A 104 -12.06 -1.29 29.15
N VAL A 105 -12.32 -1.51 27.86
CA VAL A 105 -11.37 -1.14 26.80
C VAL A 105 -11.71 0.26 26.32
N LEU A 106 -10.77 1.18 26.47
CA LEU A 106 -10.89 2.57 26.05
C LEU A 106 -10.32 2.73 24.63
N PHE A 107 -11.09 3.38 23.77
CA PHE A 107 -10.62 3.89 22.48
C PHE A 107 -10.66 5.41 22.46
N GLU A 108 -9.61 6.00 21.91
CA GLU A 108 -9.50 7.45 21.78
C GLU A 108 -8.83 7.78 20.45
N TYR A 109 -9.44 8.69 19.70
CA TYR A 109 -8.81 9.29 18.53
C TYR A 109 -8.24 10.67 18.88
N ASN A 110 -6.93 10.82 18.73
CA ASN A 110 -6.23 12.09 18.88
C ASN A 110 -6.10 12.75 17.50
N GLN A 111 -6.87 13.82 17.27
CA GLN A 111 -6.88 14.57 16.02
C GLN A 111 -5.53 15.25 15.71
N ASN A 112 -4.85 15.76 16.75
CA ASN A 112 -3.58 16.48 16.59
C ASN A 112 -2.46 15.54 16.15
N GLU A 113 -2.43 14.34 16.74
CA GLU A 113 -1.45 13.31 16.43
C GLU A 113 -1.88 12.38 15.30
N LYS A 114 -3.10 12.57 14.77
CA LYS A 114 -3.72 11.71 13.76
C LYS A 114 -3.57 10.22 14.10
N SER A 115 -3.91 9.86 15.33
CA SER A 115 -3.61 8.55 15.89
C SER A 115 -4.72 8.00 16.75
N ILE A 116 -4.90 6.68 16.71
CA ILE A 116 -5.89 5.97 17.54
C ILE A 116 -5.17 5.26 18.67
N TYR A 117 -5.72 5.38 19.86
CA TYR A 117 -5.23 4.78 21.08
C TYR A 117 -6.21 3.71 21.59
N ARG A 118 -5.66 2.60 22.08
CA ARG A 118 -6.37 1.55 22.81
C ARG A 118 -5.77 1.43 24.20
N ASN A 119 -6.54 1.73 25.24
CA ASN A 119 -6.07 1.75 26.63
C ASN A 119 -4.80 2.60 26.82
N GLY A 120 -4.71 3.73 26.11
CA GLY A 120 -3.53 4.62 26.14
C GLY A 120 -2.36 4.18 25.26
N ASN A 121 -2.43 3.01 24.61
CA ASN A 121 -1.39 2.55 23.67
C ASN A 121 -1.76 2.90 22.23
N ARG A 122 -0.83 3.50 21.48
CA ARG A 122 -1.01 3.85 20.07
C ARG A 122 -1.18 2.58 19.23
N ILE A 123 -2.21 2.53 18.38
CA ILE A 123 -2.49 1.39 17.49
C ILE A 123 -1.74 1.52 16.16
N ASN A 124 -1.61 2.74 15.63
CA ASN A 124 -0.90 3.02 14.38
C ASN A 124 0.59 3.33 14.62
N SER A 125 1.42 3.07 13.61
CA SER A 125 2.83 3.47 13.60
C SER A 125 2.99 5.00 13.50
N GLU A 126 4.16 5.52 13.88
CA GLU A 126 4.49 6.95 13.83
C GLU A 126 4.43 7.51 12.41
N ASP A 127 4.82 6.72 11.42
CA ASP A 127 4.83 7.10 9.99
C ASP A 127 3.45 7.02 9.32
N ILE A 128 2.40 6.78 10.11
CA ILE A 128 1.04 6.55 9.63
C ILE A 128 0.09 7.53 10.29
N ASN A 129 -0.56 8.30 9.44
CA ASN A 129 -1.62 9.21 9.83
C ASN A 129 -2.95 8.51 9.70
N VAL A 130 -3.79 8.66 10.71
CA VAL A 130 -5.15 8.15 10.74
C VAL A 130 -6.10 9.31 10.95
N ASN A 131 -7.06 9.46 10.06
CA ASN A 131 -8.22 10.29 10.25
C ASN A 131 -9.39 9.37 10.60
N CYS A 132 -9.93 9.52 11.80
CA CYS A 132 -11.02 8.69 12.29
C CYS A 132 -12.21 9.55 12.66
N VAL A 133 -13.40 9.08 12.35
CA VAL A 133 -14.66 9.63 12.84
C VAL A 133 -15.45 8.48 13.43
N PHE A 134 -15.83 8.64 14.69
CA PHE A 134 -16.75 7.73 15.37
C PHE A 134 -18.09 8.45 15.47
N ASP A 135 -19.13 7.86 14.89
CA ASP A 135 -20.50 8.35 14.95
C ASP A 135 -21.36 7.27 15.61
N ASP A 136 -22.27 7.64 16.49
CA ASP A 136 -23.30 6.72 16.98
C ASP A 136 -24.51 6.69 16.05
N SER A 137 -25.19 5.55 16.04
CA SER A 137 -26.43 5.36 15.30
C SER A 137 -27.35 4.46 16.12
N THR A 138 -28.61 4.88 16.21
CA THR A 138 -29.65 4.10 16.87
C THR A 138 -30.63 3.62 15.82
N PHE A 139 -30.81 2.30 15.75
CA PHE A 139 -31.80 1.66 14.89
C PHE A 139 -32.92 1.10 15.74
N TYR A 140 -34.15 1.21 15.25
CA TYR A 140 -35.31 0.62 15.88
C TYR A 140 -35.67 -0.65 15.13
N VAL A 141 -35.56 -1.80 15.79
CA VAL A 141 -36.01 -3.09 15.27
C VAL A 141 -37.11 -3.58 16.20
N ASP A 142 -38.35 -3.52 15.72
CA ASP A 142 -39.57 -3.79 16.47
C ASP A 142 -39.64 -2.97 17.78
N ALA A 143 -39.71 -3.64 18.94
CA ALA A 143 -39.77 -3.02 20.26
C ALA A 143 -38.39 -2.76 20.90
N PHE A 144 -37.29 -2.96 20.16
CA PHE A 144 -35.94 -2.84 20.67
C PHE A 144 -35.16 -1.75 19.94
N SER A 145 -34.48 -0.88 20.70
CA SER A 145 -33.46 0.02 20.17
C SER A 145 -32.11 -0.72 20.11
N LEU A 146 -31.58 -0.92 18.91
CA LEU A 146 -30.23 -1.41 18.68
C LEU A 146 -29.29 -0.21 18.50
N TYR A 147 -28.25 -0.13 19.33
CA TYR A 147 -27.19 0.86 19.18
C TYR A 147 -26.06 0.27 18.37
N ALA A 148 -25.61 1.02 17.37
CA ALA A 148 -24.45 0.71 16.55
C ALA A 148 -23.53 1.93 16.47
N ILE A 149 -22.25 1.67 16.26
CA ILE A 149 -21.24 2.69 16.04
C ILE A 149 -20.82 2.60 14.58
N ASN A 150 -20.90 3.74 13.91
CA ASN A 150 -20.35 3.97 12.60
C ASN A 150 -18.90 4.44 12.76
N ILE A 151 -17.99 3.64 12.23
CA ILE A 151 -16.55 3.90 12.29
C ILE A 151 -16.10 4.24 10.87
N LYS A 152 -15.67 5.49 10.65
CA LYS A 152 -15.06 5.94 9.39
C LYS A 152 -13.58 6.14 9.63
N VAL A 153 -12.75 5.41 8.91
CA VAL A 153 -11.29 5.47 9.03
C VAL A 153 -10.69 5.73 7.67
N ASP A 154 -9.86 6.76 7.58
CA ASP A 154 -8.94 7.02 6.47
C ASP A 154 -7.51 6.93 7.01
N VAL A 155 -6.67 6.15 6.33
CA VAL A 155 -5.27 5.95 6.68
C VAL A 155 -4.41 6.48 5.55
N SER A 156 -3.46 7.35 5.90
CA SER A 156 -2.47 7.88 4.97
C SER A 156 -1.05 7.64 5.45
N THR A 157 -0.14 7.50 4.49
CA THR A 157 1.30 7.35 4.73
C THR A 157 2.09 8.19 3.72
N LYS A 158 3.31 8.57 4.08
CA LYS A 158 4.19 9.41 3.26
C LYS A 158 5.35 8.59 2.73
N VAL A 159 5.49 8.51 1.40
CA VAL A 159 6.61 7.84 0.72
C VAL A 159 7.22 8.81 -0.28
N ASN A 160 8.54 9.03 -0.21
CA ASN A 160 9.28 9.89 -1.15
C ASN A 160 8.66 11.29 -1.36
N LYS A 161 8.16 11.91 -0.27
CA LYS A 161 7.49 13.22 -0.22
C LYS A 161 6.04 13.25 -0.73
N GLU A 162 5.54 12.16 -1.31
CA GLU A 162 4.13 12.03 -1.70
C GLU A 162 3.32 11.40 -0.56
N GLU A 163 2.11 11.91 -0.33
CA GLU A 163 1.17 11.32 0.61
C GLU A 163 0.19 10.42 -0.15
N TYR A 164 0.05 9.18 0.32
CA TYR A 164 -0.87 8.20 -0.22
C TYR A 164 -1.90 7.88 0.83
N SER A 165 -3.17 8.03 0.48
CA SER A 165 -4.32 7.71 1.33
C SER A 165 -5.13 6.60 0.65
N ASN A 166 -5.75 5.77 1.48
CA ASN A 166 -6.69 4.75 1.05
C ASN A 166 -8.12 5.29 0.81
N GLY A 167 -8.37 6.55 1.17
CA GLY A 167 -9.70 7.09 1.32
C GLY A 167 -10.44 6.52 2.53
N PHE A 168 -11.60 7.10 2.83
CA PHE A 168 -12.42 6.66 3.96
C PHE A 168 -13.03 5.28 3.72
N THR A 169 -12.75 4.36 4.63
CA THR A 169 -13.45 3.08 4.78
C THR A 169 -14.40 3.18 5.96
N MET A 170 -15.67 2.83 5.75
CA MET A 170 -16.71 2.88 6.78
C MET A 170 -17.13 1.48 7.19
N LYS A 171 -17.32 1.26 8.49
CA LYS A 171 -17.89 0.02 9.04
C LYS A 171 -18.83 0.33 10.20
N GLU A 172 -20.04 -0.20 10.10
CA GLU A 172 -21.04 -0.16 11.17
C GLU A 172 -20.88 -1.41 12.04
N VAL A 173 -20.89 -1.24 13.36
CA VAL A 173 -20.72 -2.35 14.32
C VAL A 173 -21.54 -2.15 15.59
N SER A 174 -22.12 -3.23 16.11
CA SER A 174 -22.89 -3.24 17.36
C SER A 174 -22.37 -4.30 18.35
N CYS A 175 -22.62 -4.08 19.64
CA CYS A 175 -22.30 -5.03 20.72
C CYS A 175 -23.17 -6.31 20.68
N ARG A 176 -22.69 -7.39 21.31
CA ARG A 176 -23.39 -8.69 21.38
C ARG A 176 -24.68 -8.65 22.19
N ASN A 177 -24.67 -7.88 23.27
CA ASN A 177 -25.77 -7.75 24.22
C ASN A 177 -26.30 -6.31 24.18
N ASN A 178 -26.79 -5.90 23.00
CA ASN A 178 -27.23 -4.55 22.64
C ASN A 178 -28.40 -4.02 23.49
N LYS A 179 -28.18 -3.86 24.80
CA LYS A 179 -29.09 -3.33 25.80
C LYS A 179 -28.42 -2.12 26.40
N MET A 180 -28.80 -0.93 25.93
CA MET A 180 -28.37 0.30 26.56
C MET A 180 -29.10 0.42 27.91
N ASN A 181 -28.34 0.67 28.98
CA ASN A 181 -28.88 1.49 30.06
C ASN A 181 -28.46 2.91 29.70
N LEU A 182 -29.44 3.79 29.50
CA LEU A 182 -29.24 5.23 29.38
C LEU A 182 -28.41 5.74 30.58
N PRO A 183 -27.58 6.79 30.39
CA PRO A 183 -26.80 7.36 31.48
C PRO A 183 -27.68 7.85 32.64
N PHE A 184 -27.08 7.85 33.83
CA PHE A 184 -27.63 8.42 35.07
C PHE A 184 -27.91 9.91 34.93
#